data_AF-A0A9D1R143-F1
#
_entry.id   AF-A0A9D1R143-F1
#
_cell.length_a   1.000
_cell.length_b   1.000
_cell.length_c   1.000
_cell.angle_alpha   90.00
_cell.angle_beta   90.00
_cell.angle_gamma   90.00
#
_symmetry.space_group_name_H-M   'P 1'
#
loop_
_entity.id
_entity.type
_entity.pdbx_description
1 polymer ?
#
loop_
_entity_poly.entity_id
_entity_poly.type
_entity_poly.pdbx_seq_one_letter_code
_entity_poly.pdbx_strand_id
1 'polypeptide(L)'
;GSKGIKAIVLDPAGTKNREPQNAEQFRAANQAFAAGLKSHPVTGQGLPQYGTTVLMNILNEAGGLPTNNFSVGRFEGHDQISGETMAATILERGGQPTHGCHRGCGIRCSGIYVDKEGQYLSKAPEYETIWSHGAHCGISDLDAIVLMDRLEDDYGFDTIDMGVAIGLAMQAGVIPYGDAQAAINLIHEAGRGTPLGRIIGAGAATVGRCYGLERVPVVKGQALPAYDPRAVKGVGVTYATTTQGADHTAGYAVAPNILGIGGKSDPLKAEGQVEISRNLQIATAALDSTGFCLFVAFCILDQPETFQAMIDVINGMYGLNMTADDVMELGKNILRQEREFNRKAGFGPAADRLPMFFSREALAPHGTRFDITDEELDEVHNY
;
A
#
# COMPACT_ATOMS: atom_id res chain seq x y z
N GLY A 1 21.25 -4.16 10.51
CA GLY A 1 21.52 -4.18 9.06
C GLY A 1 22.96 -3.76 8.75
N SER A 2 23.23 -3.22 7.56
CA SER A 2 24.59 -2.89 7.07
C SER A 2 25.39 -1.91 7.95
N LYS A 3 24.71 -1.06 8.74
CA LYS A 3 25.34 -0.11 9.67
C LYS A 3 25.58 -0.66 11.10
N GLY A 4 25.27 -1.94 11.36
CA GLY A 4 25.43 -2.54 12.70
C GLY A 4 24.45 -2.06 13.78
N ILE A 5 23.45 -1.23 13.44
CA ILE A 5 22.42 -0.76 14.36
C ILE A 5 21.31 -1.84 14.48
N LYS A 6 20.95 -2.22 15.71
CA LYS A 6 19.88 -3.19 16.01
C LYS A 6 18.56 -2.51 16.40
N ALA A 7 18.60 -1.45 17.19
CA ALA A 7 17.41 -0.70 17.63
C ALA A 7 17.77 0.75 17.95
N ILE A 8 16.78 1.63 17.90
CA ILE A 8 16.83 3.01 18.41
C ILE A 8 15.73 3.12 19.47
N VAL A 9 16.09 3.52 20.68
CA VAL A 9 15.15 3.66 21.81
C VAL A 9 15.01 5.14 22.14
N LEU A 10 13.77 5.62 22.21
CA LEU A 10 13.44 7.01 22.55
C LEU A 10 12.82 7.04 23.96
N ASP A 11 13.45 7.77 24.89
CA ASP A 11 12.94 7.99 26.25
C ASP A 11 12.27 9.37 26.33
N PRO A 12 10.95 9.47 26.59
CA PRO A 12 10.26 10.73 26.72
C PRO A 12 10.51 11.42 28.08
N ALA A 13 11.22 10.80 29.02
CA ALA A 13 11.51 11.39 30.32
C ALA A 13 12.23 12.74 30.17
N GLY A 14 11.70 13.77 30.85
CA GLY A 14 12.23 15.13 30.78
C GLY A 14 11.90 15.90 29.50
N THR A 15 11.19 15.30 28.55
CA THR A 15 10.69 16.00 27.35
C THR A 15 9.38 16.75 27.66
N LYS A 16 9.05 17.71 26.79
CA LYS A 16 7.77 18.44 26.83
C LYS A 16 7.04 18.21 25.52
N ASN A 17 5.71 18.19 25.58
CA ASN A 17 4.90 18.20 24.38
C ASN A 17 5.19 19.48 23.57
N ARG A 18 5.09 19.37 22.25
CA ARG A 18 5.14 20.54 21.38
C ARG A 18 3.85 21.33 21.57
N GLU A 19 3.98 22.64 21.68
CA GLU A 19 2.84 23.55 21.86
C GLU A 19 2.55 24.30 20.56
N PRO A 20 1.27 24.51 20.19
CA PRO A 20 0.91 25.27 19.01
C PRO A 20 1.24 26.76 19.18
N GLN A 21 1.70 27.41 18.11
CA GLN A 21 1.91 28.86 18.12
C GLN A 21 0.61 29.66 18.24
N ASN A 22 -0.51 29.13 17.71
CA ASN A 22 -1.85 29.65 17.91
C ASN A 22 -2.77 28.55 18.45
N ALA A 23 -2.90 28.49 19.78
CA ALA A 23 -3.65 27.44 20.47
C ALA A 23 -5.16 27.44 20.21
N GLU A 24 -5.76 28.61 19.94
CA GLU A 24 -7.19 28.71 19.64
C GLU A 24 -7.50 28.16 18.24
N GLN A 25 -6.77 28.65 17.24
CA GLN A 25 -6.87 28.18 15.85
C GLN A 25 -6.59 26.68 15.76
N PHE A 26 -5.49 26.21 16.35
CA PHE A 26 -5.11 24.79 16.34
C PHE A 26 -6.22 23.91 16.92
N ARG A 27 -6.81 24.32 18.06
CA ARG A 27 -7.87 23.55 18.71
C ARG A 27 -9.13 23.49 17.85
N ALA A 28 -9.57 24.61 17.32
CA ALA A 28 -10.77 24.69 16.47
C ALA A 28 -10.59 23.85 15.18
N ALA A 29 -9.45 24.02 14.51
CA ALA A 29 -9.12 23.27 13.29
C ALA A 29 -9.03 21.77 13.55
N ASN A 30 -8.38 21.36 14.65
CA ASN A 30 -8.26 19.93 15.01
C ASN A 30 -9.62 19.30 15.34
N GLN A 31 -10.55 20.05 15.96
CA GLN A 31 -11.91 19.58 16.20
C GLN A 31 -12.69 19.38 14.89
N ALA A 32 -12.60 20.35 13.96
CA ALA A 32 -13.22 20.24 12.65
C ALA A 32 -12.66 19.07 11.84
N PHE A 33 -11.33 18.93 11.80
CA PHE A 33 -10.64 17.85 11.12
C PHE A 33 -11.04 16.47 11.68
N ALA A 34 -11.02 16.30 13.01
CA ALA A 34 -11.42 15.07 13.65
C ALA A 34 -12.91 14.72 13.40
N ALA A 35 -13.79 15.73 13.33
CA ALA A 35 -15.20 15.53 13.00
C ALA A 35 -15.38 15.06 11.55
N GLY A 36 -14.64 15.64 10.60
CA GLY A 36 -14.63 15.21 9.19
C GLY A 36 -14.16 13.75 9.02
N LEU A 37 -13.06 13.38 9.69
CA LEU A 37 -12.58 11.98 9.68
C LEU A 37 -13.64 11.00 10.18
N LYS A 38 -14.39 11.37 11.23
CA LYS A 38 -15.42 10.51 11.83
C LYS A 38 -16.70 10.44 10.99
N SER A 39 -17.05 11.50 10.27
CA SER A 39 -18.27 11.54 9.46
C SER A 39 -18.12 10.82 8.12
N HIS A 40 -16.89 10.74 7.59
CA HIS A 40 -16.61 10.12 6.30
C HIS A 40 -16.76 8.57 6.37
N PRO A 41 -17.47 7.92 5.42
CA PRO A 41 -17.81 6.50 5.50
C PRO A 41 -16.58 5.58 5.53
N VAL A 42 -15.50 5.92 4.82
CA VAL A 42 -14.29 5.07 4.81
C VAL A 42 -13.50 5.20 6.11
N THR A 43 -13.21 6.43 6.56
CA THR A 43 -12.33 6.67 7.71
C THR A 43 -13.06 6.53 9.05
N GLY A 44 -14.38 6.73 9.08
CA GLY A 44 -15.20 6.65 10.27
C GLY A 44 -15.95 5.32 10.44
N GLN A 45 -16.06 4.49 9.40
CA GLN A 45 -16.79 3.21 9.45
C GLN A 45 -15.99 2.07 8.84
N GLY A 46 -15.70 2.11 7.53
CA GLY A 46 -15.10 0.98 6.80
C GLY A 46 -13.75 0.52 7.38
N LEU A 47 -12.78 1.44 7.47
CA LEU A 47 -11.46 1.16 8.03
C LEU A 47 -11.52 0.73 9.51
N PRO A 48 -12.25 1.42 10.42
CA PRO A 48 -12.35 0.93 11.81
C PRO A 48 -13.02 -0.43 11.94
N GLN A 49 -13.90 -0.82 11.02
CA GLN A 49 -14.65 -2.08 11.14
C GLN A 49 -13.91 -3.29 10.56
N TYR A 50 -13.23 -3.10 9.42
CA TYR A 50 -12.67 -4.20 8.62
C TYR A 50 -11.18 -4.04 8.32
N GLY A 51 -10.57 -2.95 8.80
CA GLY A 51 -9.22 -2.56 8.41
C GLY A 51 -9.10 -2.27 6.91
N THR A 52 -7.87 -2.30 6.41
CA THR A 52 -7.60 -2.14 4.97
C THR A 52 -8.08 -3.33 4.16
N THR A 53 -8.15 -4.52 4.77
CA THR A 53 -8.55 -5.79 4.13
C THR A 53 -9.99 -5.80 3.61
N VAL A 54 -10.79 -4.78 3.94
CA VAL A 54 -12.07 -4.49 3.27
C VAL A 54 -11.94 -4.43 1.73
N LEU A 55 -10.75 -4.12 1.23
CA LEU A 55 -10.45 -4.05 -0.20
C LEU A 55 -10.43 -5.42 -0.89
N MET A 56 -10.29 -6.53 -0.16
CA MET A 56 -10.16 -7.87 -0.75
C MET A 56 -11.34 -8.23 -1.67
N ASN A 57 -12.56 -8.14 -1.12
CA ASN A 57 -13.78 -8.42 -1.88
C ASN A 57 -14.05 -7.37 -2.96
N ILE A 58 -13.80 -6.09 -2.65
CA ILE A 58 -13.99 -4.98 -3.58
C ILE A 58 -13.14 -5.16 -4.84
N LEU A 59 -11.85 -5.47 -4.68
CA LEU A 59 -10.92 -5.59 -5.81
C LEU A 59 -11.14 -6.90 -6.58
N ASN A 60 -11.54 -7.98 -5.89
CA ASN A 60 -11.96 -9.21 -6.56
C ASN A 60 -13.16 -8.94 -7.49
N GLU A 61 -14.21 -8.27 -6.99
CA GLU A 61 -15.38 -7.94 -7.81
C GLU A 61 -15.03 -6.98 -8.95
N ALA A 62 -14.15 -6.01 -8.71
CA ALA A 62 -13.62 -5.13 -9.75
C ALA A 62 -12.76 -5.86 -10.80
N GLY A 63 -12.37 -7.11 -10.58
CA GLY A 63 -11.52 -7.88 -11.49
C GLY A 63 -10.07 -7.38 -11.51
N GLY A 64 -9.64 -6.72 -10.43
CA GLY A 64 -8.32 -6.11 -10.29
C GLY A 64 -7.48 -6.70 -9.16
N LEU A 65 -7.89 -7.83 -8.56
CA LEU A 65 -7.14 -8.54 -7.51
C LEU A 65 -6.10 -9.48 -8.14
N PRO A 66 -4.79 -9.15 -8.12
CA PRO A 66 -3.79 -9.98 -8.78
C PRO A 66 -3.70 -11.36 -8.15
N THR A 67 -3.86 -12.40 -8.95
CA THR A 67 -3.91 -13.78 -8.46
C THR A 67 -2.90 -14.65 -9.20
N ASN A 68 -2.21 -15.54 -8.47
CA ASN A 68 -1.17 -16.44 -8.99
C ASN A 68 -0.12 -15.70 -9.83
N ASN A 69 0.63 -14.80 -9.19
CA ASN A 69 1.58 -13.90 -9.81
C ASN A 69 1.01 -13.08 -10.98
N PHE A 70 -0.06 -12.30 -10.73
CA PHE A 70 -0.69 -11.44 -11.74
C PHE A 70 -1.12 -12.20 -13.01
N SER A 71 -1.58 -13.45 -12.87
CA SER A 71 -2.06 -14.23 -14.03
C SER A 71 -3.55 -14.01 -14.30
N VAL A 72 -4.34 -13.72 -13.26
CA VAL A 72 -5.78 -13.44 -13.35
C VAL A 72 -6.19 -12.41 -12.30
N GLY A 73 -7.25 -11.63 -12.57
CA GLY A 73 -7.69 -10.51 -11.72
C GLY A 73 -8.69 -10.88 -10.63
N ARG A 74 -8.90 -12.17 -10.37
CA ARG A 74 -9.82 -12.71 -9.38
C ARG A 74 -9.28 -13.96 -8.72
N PHE A 75 -9.59 -14.13 -7.44
CA PHE A 75 -9.20 -15.30 -6.66
C PHE A 75 -10.45 -15.98 -6.10
N GLU A 76 -10.63 -17.28 -6.37
CA GLU A 76 -11.80 -18.04 -5.89
C GLU A 76 -11.90 -18.03 -4.35
N GLY A 77 -10.76 -18.07 -3.65
CA GLY A 77 -10.70 -18.07 -2.19
C GLY A 77 -10.78 -16.69 -1.52
N HIS A 78 -11.08 -15.61 -2.26
CA HIS A 78 -11.01 -14.23 -1.74
C HIS A 78 -11.85 -14.01 -0.47
N ASP A 79 -13.05 -14.60 -0.40
CA ASP A 79 -13.97 -14.38 0.72
C ASP A 79 -13.43 -14.95 2.05
N GLN A 80 -12.68 -16.06 1.99
CA GLN A 80 -12.06 -16.69 3.17
C GLN A 80 -10.95 -15.83 3.80
N ILE A 81 -10.39 -14.89 3.03
CA ILE A 81 -9.31 -14.00 3.44
C ILE A 81 -9.74 -12.53 3.37
N SER A 82 -11.06 -12.27 3.38
CA SER A 82 -11.61 -10.92 3.32
C SER A 82 -11.53 -10.19 4.67
N GLY A 83 -11.69 -8.85 4.65
CA GLY A 83 -11.74 -8.06 5.87
C GLY A 83 -12.95 -8.42 6.74
N GLU A 84 -14.06 -8.80 6.13
CA GLU A 84 -15.28 -9.26 6.78
C GLU A 84 -15.04 -10.59 7.51
N THR A 85 -14.45 -11.59 6.83
CA THR A 85 -14.10 -12.87 7.44
C THR A 85 -13.05 -12.69 8.54
N MET A 86 -12.05 -11.85 8.33
CA MET A 86 -11.03 -11.57 9.33
C MET A 86 -11.63 -10.90 10.58
N ALA A 87 -12.47 -9.88 10.42
CA ALA A 87 -13.12 -9.21 11.54
C ALA A 87 -14.04 -10.17 12.32
N ALA A 88 -14.84 -10.98 11.63
CA ALA A 88 -15.68 -12.00 12.25
C ALA A 88 -14.86 -13.01 13.05
N THR A 89 -13.76 -13.51 12.46
CA THR A 89 -12.85 -14.47 13.11
C THR A 89 -12.19 -13.87 14.36
N ILE A 90 -11.72 -12.63 14.27
CA ILE A 90 -11.12 -11.91 15.41
C ILE A 90 -12.13 -11.80 16.56
N LEU A 91 -13.37 -11.40 16.26
CA LEU A 91 -14.43 -11.26 17.26
C LEU A 91 -14.81 -12.59 17.89
N GLU A 92 -14.99 -13.64 17.08
CA GLU A 92 -15.33 -14.98 17.54
C GLU A 92 -14.29 -15.53 18.52
N ARG A 93 -13.00 -15.30 18.24
CA ARG A 93 -11.88 -15.83 19.03
C ARG A 93 -11.45 -14.93 20.19
N GLY A 94 -12.11 -13.78 20.38
CA GLY A 94 -11.84 -12.86 21.50
C GLY A 94 -10.66 -11.90 21.29
N GLY A 95 -10.26 -11.66 20.03
CA GLY A 95 -9.31 -10.61 19.67
C GLY A 95 -9.96 -9.23 19.59
N GLN A 96 -9.26 -8.25 19.00
CA GLN A 96 -9.72 -6.86 18.90
C GLN A 96 -9.59 -6.35 17.46
N PRO A 97 -10.66 -6.17 16.68
CA PRO A 97 -10.55 -5.82 15.26
C PRO A 97 -10.18 -4.34 15.01
N THR A 98 -10.03 -3.54 16.06
CA THR A 98 -9.77 -2.09 15.94
C THR A 98 -8.90 -1.50 17.05
N HIS A 99 -7.82 -0.84 16.67
CA HIS A 99 -6.97 0.01 17.50
C HIS A 99 -6.27 1.08 16.66
N GLY A 100 -5.84 2.17 17.30
CA GLY A 100 -5.08 3.23 16.65
C GLY A 100 -3.57 2.96 16.68
N CYS A 101 -2.84 3.52 15.72
CA CYS A 101 -1.37 3.50 15.72
C CYS A 101 -0.78 4.32 16.88
N HIS A 102 -1.47 5.40 17.28
CA HIS A 102 -1.14 6.24 18.42
C HIS A 102 -2.41 6.82 19.03
N ARG A 103 -2.30 7.44 20.21
CA ARG A 103 -3.44 8.01 20.96
C ARG A 103 -4.30 9.00 20.16
N GLY A 104 -3.71 9.69 19.20
CA GLY A 104 -4.40 10.70 18.38
C GLY A 104 -5.10 10.15 17.15
N CYS A 105 -4.88 8.88 16.80
CA CYS A 105 -5.49 8.28 15.61
C CYS A 105 -6.99 8.06 15.83
N GLY A 106 -7.81 8.83 15.11
CA GLY A 106 -9.28 8.70 15.14
C GLY A 106 -9.82 7.58 14.25
N ILE A 107 -9.05 7.11 13.26
CA ILE A 107 -9.47 6.11 12.26
C ILE A 107 -9.45 4.69 12.86
N ARG A 108 -8.36 4.35 13.56
CA ARG A 108 -8.20 3.06 14.27
C ARG A 108 -8.40 1.81 13.38
N CYS A 109 -7.68 1.79 12.25
CA CYS A 109 -7.82 0.77 11.20
C CYS A 109 -7.16 -0.59 11.49
N SER A 110 -6.25 -0.68 12.47
CA SER A 110 -5.52 -1.93 12.74
C SER A 110 -6.24 -2.78 13.80
N GLY A 111 -5.91 -4.06 13.91
CA GLY A 111 -6.49 -4.98 14.89
C GLY A 111 -5.46 -5.88 15.58
N ILE A 112 -5.93 -6.74 16.47
CA ILE A 112 -5.19 -7.82 17.13
C ILE A 112 -5.87 -9.13 16.74
N TYR A 113 -5.11 -10.00 16.07
CA TYR A 113 -5.55 -11.32 15.67
C TYR A 113 -5.04 -12.36 16.67
N VAL A 114 -5.92 -13.29 17.04
CA VAL A 114 -5.62 -14.37 17.99
C VAL A 114 -5.87 -15.73 17.33
N ASP A 115 -5.11 -16.73 17.75
CA ASP A 115 -5.28 -18.11 17.31
C ASP A 115 -6.57 -18.74 17.89
N LYS A 116 -6.80 -20.02 17.59
CA LYS A 116 -8.01 -20.76 18.01
C LYS A 116 -8.07 -20.95 19.54
N GLU A 117 -6.93 -20.85 20.21
CA GLU A 117 -6.75 -20.91 21.66
C GLU A 117 -6.83 -19.52 22.31
N GLY A 118 -7.13 -18.47 21.53
CA GLY A 118 -7.23 -17.09 21.99
C GLY A 118 -5.89 -16.45 22.35
N GLN A 119 -4.76 -17.06 21.96
CA GLN A 119 -3.43 -16.49 22.17
C GLN A 119 -3.09 -15.53 21.03
N TYR A 120 -2.32 -14.49 21.37
CA TYR A 120 -1.85 -13.52 20.38
C TYR A 120 -1.07 -14.22 19.26
N LEU A 121 -1.53 -14.05 18.02
CA LEU A 121 -0.84 -14.56 16.84
C LEU A 121 -0.09 -13.43 16.12
N SER A 122 -0.80 -12.37 15.74
CA SER A 122 -0.22 -11.17 15.12
C SER A 122 -1.12 -9.94 15.36
N LYS A 123 -0.66 -8.77 14.92
CA LYS A 123 -1.62 -7.71 14.54
C LYS A 123 -2.53 -8.24 13.42
N ALA A 124 -3.72 -7.68 13.27
CA ALA A 124 -4.54 -7.97 12.09
C ALA A 124 -3.75 -7.50 10.85
N PRO A 125 -3.41 -8.38 9.90
CA PRO A 125 -2.59 -7.98 8.76
C PRO A 125 -3.34 -7.03 7.83
N GLU A 126 -2.60 -6.16 7.16
CA GLU A 126 -3.13 -5.23 6.19
C GLU A 126 -3.49 -5.94 4.87
N TYR A 127 -4.32 -5.30 4.05
CA TYR A 127 -4.77 -5.80 2.74
C TYR A 127 -3.63 -6.37 1.88
N GLU A 128 -2.52 -5.64 1.80
CA GLU A 128 -1.36 -6.00 1.00
C GLU A 128 -0.68 -7.29 1.49
N THR A 129 -0.57 -7.48 2.80
CA THR A 129 -0.06 -8.73 3.38
C THR A 129 -1.00 -9.90 3.08
N ILE A 130 -2.32 -9.68 3.27
CA ILE A 130 -3.30 -10.73 3.00
C ILE A 130 -3.33 -11.10 1.51
N TRP A 131 -3.17 -10.12 0.61
CA TRP A 131 -3.09 -10.38 -0.83
C TRP A 131 -1.81 -11.13 -1.21
N SER A 132 -0.65 -10.62 -0.79
CA SER A 132 0.67 -11.09 -1.23
C SER A 132 0.92 -12.55 -0.83
N HIS A 133 0.45 -12.94 0.35
CA HIS A 133 0.50 -14.34 0.80
C HIS A 133 -0.76 -15.14 0.52
N GLY A 134 -1.86 -14.48 0.17
CA GLY A 134 -3.13 -15.11 -0.16
C GLY A 134 -3.31 -15.28 -1.66
N ALA A 135 -4.09 -14.38 -2.28
CA ALA A 135 -4.44 -14.44 -3.69
C ALA A 135 -3.22 -14.52 -4.63
N HIS A 136 -2.14 -13.78 -4.35
CA HIS A 136 -0.94 -13.83 -5.18
C HIS A 136 -0.26 -15.21 -5.16
N CYS A 137 -0.30 -15.91 -4.01
CA CYS A 137 0.27 -17.24 -3.80
C CYS A 137 -0.75 -18.39 -3.96
N GLY A 138 -2.03 -18.08 -4.21
CA GLY A 138 -3.11 -19.05 -4.30
C GLY A 138 -3.49 -19.71 -2.96
N ILE A 139 -3.22 -19.03 -1.83
CA ILE A 139 -3.51 -19.53 -0.48
C ILE A 139 -4.77 -18.85 0.05
N SER A 140 -5.70 -19.61 0.63
CA SER A 140 -6.92 -19.09 1.26
C SER A 140 -7.04 -19.46 2.75
N ASP A 141 -5.96 -19.96 3.35
CA ASP A 141 -5.87 -20.23 4.78
C ASP A 141 -5.48 -18.93 5.52
N LEU A 142 -6.47 -18.28 6.12
CA LEU A 142 -6.28 -17.02 6.84
C LEU A 142 -5.32 -17.17 8.05
N ASP A 143 -5.37 -18.28 8.79
CA ASP A 143 -4.50 -18.50 9.94
C ASP A 143 -3.04 -18.62 9.50
N ALA A 144 -2.80 -19.33 8.39
CA ALA A 144 -1.46 -19.44 7.81
C ALA A 144 -0.94 -18.08 7.32
N ILE A 145 -1.78 -17.26 6.68
CA ILE A 145 -1.41 -15.92 6.23
C ILE A 145 -1.06 -14.99 7.40
N VAL A 146 -1.85 -15.03 8.48
CA VAL A 146 -1.56 -14.24 9.69
C VAL A 146 -0.26 -14.71 10.37
N LEU A 147 0.03 -16.01 10.32
CA LEU A 147 1.33 -16.53 10.78
C LEU A 147 2.50 -16.03 9.91
N MET A 148 2.33 -15.96 8.59
CA MET A 148 3.35 -15.40 7.69
C MET A 148 3.62 -13.93 8.00
N ASP A 149 2.58 -13.11 8.22
CA ASP A 149 2.70 -11.72 8.70
C ASP A 149 3.52 -11.64 10.00
N ARG A 150 3.21 -12.50 10.98
CA ARG A 150 3.93 -12.53 12.26
C ARG A 150 5.42 -12.81 12.09
N LEU A 151 5.76 -13.77 11.22
CA LEU A 151 7.15 -14.15 10.97
C LEU A 151 7.92 -13.03 10.27
N GLU A 152 7.29 -12.35 9.33
CA GLU A 152 7.89 -11.25 8.58
C GLU A 152 8.08 -10.02 9.46
N ASP A 153 7.12 -9.70 10.33
CA ASP A 153 7.26 -8.66 11.35
C ASP A 153 8.43 -8.96 12.32
N ASP A 154 8.60 -10.22 12.74
CA ASP A 154 9.69 -10.63 13.63
C ASP A 154 11.07 -10.64 12.95
N TYR A 155 11.14 -11.11 11.71
CA TYR A 155 12.39 -11.14 10.94
C TYR A 155 12.75 -9.78 10.34
N GLY A 156 11.78 -8.89 10.14
CA GLY A 156 11.93 -7.59 9.51
C GLY A 156 11.94 -7.67 7.99
N PHE A 157 11.03 -8.44 7.40
CA PHE A 157 10.82 -8.51 5.96
C PHE A 157 9.61 -7.67 5.54
N ASP A 158 9.66 -7.10 4.34
CA ASP A 158 8.49 -6.51 3.69
C ASP A 158 7.58 -7.64 3.19
N THR A 159 6.31 -7.63 3.62
CA THR A 159 5.34 -8.68 3.30
C THR A 159 4.98 -8.70 1.82
N ILE A 160 4.97 -7.53 1.16
CA ILE A 160 4.71 -7.43 -0.28
C ILE A 160 5.83 -8.09 -1.07
N ASP A 161 7.08 -7.61 -0.92
CA ASP A 161 8.20 -8.13 -1.71
C ASP A 161 8.52 -9.60 -1.37
N MET A 162 8.35 -10.02 -0.11
CA MET A 162 8.48 -11.42 0.29
C MET A 162 7.37 -12.31 -0.30
N GLY A 163 6.09 -11.91 -0.19
CA GLY A 163 4.98 -12.67 -0.76
C GLY A 163 5.06 -12.76 -2.29
N VAL A 164 5.48 -11.69 -2.96
CA VAL A 164 5.71 -11.72 -4.42
C VAL A 164 6.92 -12.61 -4.78
N ALA A 165 8.00 -12.58 -3.99
CA ALA A 165 9.12 -13.49 -4.15
C ALA A 165 8.70 -14.97 -3.99
N ILE A 166 7.81 -15.27 -3.04
CA ILE A 166 7.25 -16.61 -2.83
C ILE A 166 6.34 -17.00 -4.02
N GLY A 167 5.47 -16.12 -4.51
CA GLY A 167 4.65 -16.38 -5.69
C GLY A 167 5.49 -16.65 -6.95
N LEU A 168 6.62 -15.95 -7.11
CA LEU A 168 7.59 -16.24 -8.16
C LEU A 168 8.28 -17.60 -7.97
N ALA A 169 8.63 -17.96 -6.73
CA ALA A 169 9.17 -19.29 -6.43
C ALA A 169 8.14 -20.40 -6.74
N MET A 170 6.85 -20.15 -6.50
CA MET A 170 5.76 -21.04 -6.90
C MET A 170 5.66 -21.17 -8.42
N GLN A 171 5.75 -20.05 -9.16
CA GLN A 171 5.77 -20.08 -10.62
C GLN A 171 6.99 -20.84 -11.19
N ALA A 172 8.15 -20.73 -10.53
CA ALA A 172 9.35 -21.45 -10.91
C ALA A 172 9.30 -22.95 -10.58
N GLY A 173 8.27 -23.43 -9.87
CA GLY A 173 8.13 -24.82 -9.45
C GLY A 173 9.02 -25.21 -8.26
N VAL A 174 9.53 -24.24 -7.50
CA VAL A 174 10.31 -24.49 -6.27
C VAL A 174 9.40 -25.09 -5.19
N ILE A 175 8.19 -24.56 -5.08
CA ILE A 175 7.10 -25.08 -4.25
C ILE A 175 5.78 -25.00 -5.05
N PRO A 176 4.73 -25.78 -4.72
CA PRO A 176 3.43 -25.66 -5.40
C PRO A 176 2.69 -24.36 -5.04
N TYR A 177 1.91 -23.81 -5.98
CA TYR A 177 0.91 -22.79 -5.65
C TYR A 177 -0.09 -23.32 -4.61
N GLY A 178 -0.47 -22.46 -3.66
CA GLY A 178 -1.40 -22.80 -2.58
C GLY A 178 -0.79 -23.60 -1.42
N ASP A 179 0.48 -24.00 -1.48
CA ASP A 179 1.15 -24.69 -0.37
C ASP A 179 1.61 -23.72 0.72
N ALA A 180 0.70 -23.42 1.66
CA ALA A 180 0.94 -22.50 2.76
C ALA A 180 2.09 -22.94 3.68
N GLN A 181 2.24 -24.24 3.94
CA GLN A 181 3.30 -24.73 4.81
C GLN A 181 4.68 -24.59 4.15
N ALA A 182 4.76 -24.82 2.84
CA ALA A 182 5.99 -24.59 2.09
C ALA A 182 6.34 -23.10 2.02
N ALA A 183 5.36 -22.20 1.86
CA ALA A 183 5.56 -20.75 1.92
C ALA A 183 6.13 -20.30 3.29
N ILE A 184 5.52 -20.75 4.40
CA ILE A 184 6.02 -20.51 5.76
C ILE A 184 7.47 -20.99 5.92
N ASN A 185 7.79 -22.17 5.36
CA ASN A 185 9.15 -22.71 5.42
C ASN A 185 10.15 -21.82 4.64
N LEU A 186 9.77 -21.24 3.50
CA LEU A 186 10.64 -20.30 2.77
C LEU A 186 10.92 -19.02 3.57
N ILE A 187 9.94 -18.49 4.31
CA ILE A 187 10.13 -17.34 5.20
C ILE A 187 11.14 -17.69 6.31
N HIS A 188 11.02 -18.87 6.91
CA HIS A 188 12.01 -19.35 7.89
C HIS A 188 13.41 -19.54 7.27
N GLU A 189 13.50 -20.05 6.04
CA GLU A 189 14.78 -20.16 5.33
C GLU A 189 15.42 -18.79 5.13
N ALA A 190 14.64 -17.78 4.75
CA ALA A 190 15.09 -16.39 4.64
C ALA A 190 15.58 -15.85 5.99
N GLY A 191 14.80 -16.05 7.07
CA GLY A 191 15.19 -15.64 8.42
C GLY A 191 16.47 -16.32 8.93
N ARG A 192 16.72 -17.58 8.54
CA ARG A 192 17.96 -18.32 8.84
C ARG A 192 19.13 -17.94 7.93
N GLY A 193 18.85 -17.30 6.79
CA GLY A 193 19.86 -16.94 5.81
C GLY A 193 20.52 -18.14 5.14
N THR A 194 19.77 -19.22 4.92
CA THR A 194 20.24 -20.40 4.14
C THR A 194 20.52 -20.01 2.69
N PRO A 195 21.21 -20.84 1.87
CA PRO A 195 21.44 -20.50 0.47
C PRO A 195 20.16 -20.18 -0.31
N LEU A 196 19.10 -20.97 -0.13
CA LEU A 196 17.77 -20.69 -0.72
C LEU A 196 17.15 -19.46 -0.07
N GLY A 197 17.20 -19.35 1.27
CA GLY A 197 16.68 -18.19 2.00
C GLY A 197 17.29 -16.86 1.57
N ARG A 198 18.57 -16.83 1.17
CA ARG A 198 19.22 -15.62 0.63
C ARG A 198 18.72 -15.25 -0.77
N ILE A 199 18.25 -16.21 -1.56
CA ILE A 199 17.65 -15.94 -2.86
C ILE A 199 16.25 -15.38 -2.66
N ILE A 200 15.44 -16.03 -1.82
CA ILE A 200 14.07 -15.63 -1.53
C ILE A 200 14.04 -14.27 -0.81
N GLY A 201 14.81 -14.12 0.28
CA GLY A 201 14.91 -12.89 1.06
C GLY A 201 15.64 -11.73 0.37
N ALA A 202 16.12 -11.91 -0.88
CA ALA A 202 16.65 -10.83 -1.71
C ALA A 202 15.60 -10.19 -2.62
N GLY A 203 14.32 -10.54 -2.44
CA GLY A 203 13.17 -9.87 -3.05
C GLY A 203 12.81 -10.40 -4.44
N ALA A 204 11.62 -10.01 -4.91
CA ALA A 204 11.00 -10.52 -6.13
C ALA A 204 11.89 -10.36 -7.37
N ALA A 205 12.55 -9.22 -7.49
CA ALA A 205 13.45 -8.95 -8.62
C ALA A 205 14.63 -9.94 -8.68
N THR A 206 15.15 -10.35 -7.52
CA THR A 206 16.26 -11.30 -7.45
C THR A 206 15.79 -12.73 -7.73
N VAL A 207 14.67 -13.14 -7.13
CA VAL A 207 14.06 -14.45 -7.40
C VAL A 207 13.76 -14.62 -8.89
N GLY A 208 13.11 -13.63 -9.52
CA GLY A 208 12.80 -13.65 -10.94
C GLY A 208 14.03 -13.84 -11.82
N ARG A 209 15.14 -13.15 -11.52
CA ARG A 209 16.41 -13.31 -12.24
C ARG A 209 17.06 -14.68 -12.01
N CYS A 210 17.09 -15.16 -10.76
CA CYS A 210 17.72 -16.43 -10.41
C CYS A 210 17.03 -17.63 -11.08
N TYR A 211 15.71 -17.58 -11.24
CA TYR A 211 14.93 -18.65 -11.87
C TYR A 211 14.57 -18.38 -13.34
N GLY A 212 15.05 -17.30 -13.94
CA GLY A 212 14.86 -17.00 -15.37
C GLY A 212 13.40 -16.77 -15.77
N LEU A 213 12.61 -16.13 -14.90
CA LEU A 213 11.18 -15.87 -15.14
C LEU A 213 10.97 -14.61 -15.99
N GLU A 214 10.01 -14.64 -16.91
CA GLU A 214 9.60 -13.46 -17.70
C GLU A 214 8.55 -12.61 -16.96
N ARG A 215 7.61 -13.26 -16.26
CA ARG A 215 6.56 -12.57 -15.48
C ARG A 215 7.09 -12.19 -14.10
N VAL A 216 7.88 -11.12 -14.02
CA VAL A 216 8.40 -10.58 -12.76
C VAL A 216 7.77 -9.21 -12.51
N PRO A 217 6.79 -9.10 -11.60
CA PRO A 217 6.02 -7.87 -11.39
C PRO A 217 6.82 -6.89 -10.52
N VAL A 218 7.86 -6.26 -11.08
CA VAL A 218 8.69 -5.27 -10.37
C VAL A 218 8.90 -4.01 -11.20
N VAL A 219 8.99 -2.85 -10.54
CA VAL A 219 9.48 -1.58 -11.13
C VAL A 219 10.58 -1.03 -10.23
N LYS A 220 11.69 -0.61 -10.86
CA LYS A 220 12.93 -0.18 -10.17
C LYS A 220 13.46 -1.21 -9.15
N GLY A 221 13.11 -2.47 -9.32
CA GLY A 221 13.52 -3.58 -8.46
C GLY A 221 12.59 -3.88 -7.28
N GLN A 222 11.54 -3.08 -7.07
CA GLN A 222 10.53 -3.28 -6.03
C GLN A 222 9.29 -3.98 -6.59
N ALA A 223 8.74 -4.94 -5.84
CA ALA A 223 7.52 -5.68 -6.21
C ALA A 223 6.28 -4.78 -6.34
N LEU A 224 5.42 -5.10 -7.31
CA LEU A 224 4.12 -4.47 -7.46
C LEU A 224 3.17 -4.91 -6.32
N PRO A 225 2.41 -3.97 -5.74
CA PRO A 225 1.33 -4.22 -4.78
C PRO A 225 0.03 -4.83 -5.37
N ALA A 226 -0.98 -4.98 -4.52
CA ALA A 226 -2.23 -5.73 -4.70
C ALA A 226 -3.27 -5.19 -5.72
N TYR A 227 -2.84 -4.43 -6.72
CA TYR A 227 -3.75 -3.87 -7.74
C TYR A 227 -3.21 -4.16 -9.13
N ASP A 228 -3.98 -4.88 -9.94
CA ASP A 228 -3.53 -5.21 -11.29
C ASP A 228 -3.61 -3.98 -12.20
N PRO A 229 -2.49 -3.48 -12.76
CA PRO A 229 -2.49 -2.25 -13.54
C PRO A 229 -3.30 -2.37 -14.84
N ARG A 230 -3.65 -3.58 -15.30
CA ARG A 230 -4.51 -3.78 -16.47
C ARG A 230 -5.99 -3.52 -16.17
N ALA A 231 -6.41 -3.67 -14.91
CA ALA A 231 -7.77 -3.39 -14.45
C ALA A 231 -7.88 -2.05 -13.72
N VAL A 232 -6.77 -1.53 -13.17
CA VAL A 232 -6.70 -0.25 -12.46
C VAL A 232 -5.56 0.58 -13.06
N LYS A 233 -5.81 1.17 -14.23
CA LYS A 233 -4.74 1.80 -15.02
C LYS A 233 -4.07 2.99 -14.33
N GLY A 234 -4.80 3.76 -13.54
CA GLY A 234 -4.26 4.89 -12.79
C GLY A 234 -3.13 4.50 -11.83
N VAL A 235 -3.28 3.39 -11.10
CA VAL A 235 -2.21 2.93 -10.19
C VAL A 235 -1.06 2.30 -10.96
N GLY A 236 -1.31 1.76 -12.16
CA GLY A 236 -0.25 1.36 -13.10
C GLY A 236 0.66 2.50 -13.52
N VAL A 237 0.11 3.70 -13.75
CA VAL A 237 0.92 4.92 -13.98
C VAL A 237 1.77 5.22 -12.75
N THR A 238 1.19 5.14 -11.54
CA THR A 238 1.92 5.36 -10.29
C THR A 238 3.07 4.37 -10.14
N TYR A 239 2.83 3.08 -10.31
CA TYR A 239 3.86 2.04 -10.23
C TYR A 239 5.04 2.30 -11.18
N ALA A 240 4.74 2.69 -12.42
CA ALA A 240 5.76 3.02 -13.39
C ALA A 240 6.58 4.23 -12.94
N THR A 241 5.91 5.32 -12.57
CA THR A 241 6.53 6.67 -12.57
C THR A 241 6.93 7.21 -11.19
N THR A 242 6.50 6.57 -10.10
CA THR A 242 6.87 6.97 -8.74
C THR A 242 8.40 6.92 -8.53
N THR A 243 8.90 7.82 -7.69
CA THR A 243 10.32 7.98 -7.38
C THR A 243 10.89 6.84 -6.53
N GLN A 244 10.05 6.07 -5.82
CA GLN A 244 10.52 5.07 -4.84
C GLN A 244 10.49 3.61 -5.33
N GLY A 245 10.06 3.34 -6.57
CA GLY A 245 9.78 1.97 -7.06
C GLY A 245 8.30 1.61 -6.89
N ALA A 246 7.85 0.46 -7.39
CA ALA A 246 6.41 0.16 -7.48
C ALA A 246 5.69 0.28 -6.12
N ASP A 247 5.00 1.40 -5.91
CA ASP A 247 4.31 1.73 -4.67
C ASP A 247 2.96 2.37 -5.00
N HIS A 248 1.89 1.77 -4.50
CA HIS A 248 0.52 2.23 -4.72
C HIS A 248 0.19 3.47 -3.87
N THR A 249 0.84 3.61 -2.71
CA THR A 249 0.56 4.68 -1.74
C THR A 249 1.03 6.03 -2.26
N ALA A 250 2.13 6.04 -3.04
CA ALA A 250 2.73 7.22 -3.65
C ALA A 250 1.76 8.01 -4.54
N GLY A 251 0.69 7.40 -5.03
CA GLY A 251 -0.31 8.04 -5.89
C GLY A 251 -1.51 7.11 -6.04
N TYR A 252 -2.32 7.04 -4.98
CA TYR A 252 -3.32 5.98 -4.77
C TYR A 252 -4.57 6.12 -5.64
N ALA A 253 -4.42 5.94 -6.96
CA ALA A 253 -5.48 6.10 -7.95
C ALA A 253 -6.65 5.12 -7.78
N VAL A 254 -6.49 4.07 -6.97
CA VAL A 254 -7.58 3.18 -6.52
C VAL A 254 -8.71 3.98 -5.86
N ALA A 255 -8.40 5.10 -5.19
CA ALA A 255 -9.40 5.99 -4.60
C ALA A 255 -10.46 6.47 -5.64
N PRO A 256 -10.11 7.17 -6.72
CA PRO A 256 -11.09 7.55 -7.75
C PRO A 256 -11.49 6.43 -8.71
N ASN A 257 -10.63 5.44 -8.95
CA ASN A 257 -10.86 4.34 -9.90
C ASN A 257 -11.84 3.28 -9.37
N ILE A 258 -11.79 2.98 -8.07
CA ILE A 258 -12.55 1.88 -7.46
C ILE A 258 -13.49 2.40 -6.37
N LEU A 259 -13.00 3.27 -5.49
CA LEU A 259 -13.78 3.72 -4.32
C LEU A 259 -14.67 4.93 -4.61
N GLY A 260 -14.45 5.64 -5.72
CA GLY A 260 -15.17 6.85 -6.09
C GLY A 260 -14.86 8.06 -5.20
N ILE A 261 -13.67 8.07 -4.59
CA ILE A 261 -13.19 9.11 -3.67
C ILE A 261 -12.33 10.12 -4.43
N GLY A 262 -12.56 11.42 -4.20
CA GLY A 262 -11.93 12.50 -4.95
C GLY A 262 -12.42 12.59 -6.40
N GLY A 263 -13.59 12.02 -6.68
CA GLY A 263 -14.16 11.86 -8.02
C GLY A 263 -14.22 10.40 -8.46
N LYS A 264 -14.84 10.17 -9.64
CA LYS A 264 -14.99 8.83 -10.22
C LYS A 264 -14.40 8.81 -11.63
N SER A 265 -13.54 7.82 -11.89
CA SER A 265 -12.97 7.56 -13.21
C SER A 265 -13.12 6.09 -13.58
N ASP A 266 -13.25 5.80 -14.88
CA ASP A 266 -13.30 4.43 -15.39
C ASP A 266 -11.90 3.82 -15.38
N PRO A 267 -11.64 2.79 -14.54
CA PRO A 267 -10.30 2.26 -14.34
C PRO A 267 -9.79 1.44 -15.54
N LEU A 268 -10.69 1.04 -16.45
CA LEU A 268 -10.38 0.25 -17.64
C LEU A 268 -9.99 1.12 -18.84
N LYS A 269 -10.10 2.45 -18.71
CA LYS A 269 -9.75 3.42 -19.76
C LYS A 269 -8.41 4.08 -19.48
N ALA A 270 -7.62 4.30 -20.52
CA ALA A 270 -6.32 4.98 -20.43
C ALA A 270 -6.50 6.49 -20.19
N GLU A 271 -7.56 7.05 -20.76
CA GLU A 271 -7.81 8.48 -20.79
C GLU A 271 -7.91 9.05 -19.36
N GLY A 272 -7.13 10.11 -19.09
CA GLY A 272 -7.11 10.82 -17.81
C GLY A 272 -6.30 10.15 -16.69
N GLN A 273 -5.86 8.90 -16.85
CA GLN A 273 -5.16 8.18 -15.78
C GLN A 273 -3.78 8.77 -15.46
N VAL A 274 -3.10 9.34 -16.47
CA VAL A 274 -1.82 10.07 -16.29
C VAL A 274 -2.02 11.29 -15.39
N GLU A 275 -3.05 12.09 -15.64
CA GLU A 275 -3.35 13.28 -14.84
C GLU A 275 -3.79 12.93 -13.42
N ILE A 276 -4.64 11.90 -13.27
CA ILE A 276 -5.06 11.39 -11.96
C ILE A 276 -3.83 10.96 -11.14
N SER A 277 -2.97 10.13 -11.73
CA SER A 277 -1.75 9.66 -11.05
C SER A 277 -0.81 10.82 -10.71
N ARG A 278 -0.56 11.75 -11.64
CA ARG A 278 0.27 12.94 -11.39
C ARG A 278 -0.24 13.73 -10.17
N ASN A 279 -1.52 14.07 -10.16
CA ASN A 279 -2.10 14.92 -9.13
C ASN A 279 -2.08 14.22 -7.76
N LEU A 280 -2.35 12.92 -7.74
CA LEU A 280 -2.26 12.12 -6.51
C LEU A 280 -0.81 11.97 -6.04
N GLN A 281 0.17 11.82 -6.94
CA GLN A 281 1.59 11.80 -6.57
C GLN A 281 2.02 13.11 -5.91
N ILE A 282 1.62 14.25 -6.48
CA ILE A 282 1.89 15.56 -5.90
C ILE A 282 1.24 15.69 -4.52
N ALA A 283 -0.04 15.34 -4.40
CA ALA A 283 -0.78 15.44 -3.15
C ALA A 283 -0.20 14.54 -2.05
N THR A 284 0.14 13.29 -2.37
CA THR A 284 0.74 12.33 -1.42
C THR A 284 2.10 12.82 -0.94
N ALA A 285 2.99 13.26 -1.84
CA ALA A 285 4.31 13.75 -1.44
C ALA A 285 4.22 14.92 -0.44
N ALA A 286 3.25 15.82 -0.66
CA ALA A 286 2.97 16.91 0.28
C ALA A 286 2.44 16.38 1.63
N LEU A 287 1.47 15.45 1.60
CA LEU A 287 0.86 14.87 2.79
C LEU A 287 1.88 14.10 3.65
N ASP A 288 2.71 13.26 3.05
CA ASP A 288 3.73 12.48 3.76
C ASP A 288 4.74 13.37 4.51
N SER A 289 4.99 14.57 3.99
CA SER A 289 5.85 15.57 4.63
C SER A 289 5.24 16.23 5.87
N THR A 290 3.95 16.04 6.13
CA THR A 290 3.25 16.63 7.30
C THR A 290 3.27 15.72 8.53
N GLY A 291 3.49 14.42 8.35
CA GLY A 291 3.36 13.41 9.40
C GLY A 291 1.93 12.93 9.67
N PHE A 292 0.94 13.38 8.87
CA PHE A 292 -0.39 12.75 8.86
C PHE A 292 -0.32 11.37 8.18
N CYS A 293 -1.20 10.46 8.62
CA CYS A 293 -1.38 9.17 7.97
C CYS A 293 -2.06 9.36 6.59
N LEU A 294 -1.60 8.64 5.56
CA LEU A 294 -2.18 8.70 4.22
C LEU A 294 -3.69 8.45 4.19
N PHE A 295 -4.27 7.66 5.10
CA PHE A 295 -5.72 7.41 5.11
C PHE A 295 -6.57 8.65 5.40
N VAL A 296 -5.98 9.76 5.87
CA VAL A 296 -6.72 11.03 5.92
C VAL A 296 -7.07 11.53 4.51
N ALA A 297 -6.30 11.13 3.48
CA ALA A 297 -6.53 11.44 2.07
C ALA A 297 -7.97 11.11 1.64
N PHE A 298 -8.51 9.98 2.10
CA PHE A 298 -9.88 9.57 1.75
C PHE A 298 -10.92 10.62 2.11
N CYS A 299 -10.77 11.25 3.27
CA CYS A 299 -11.70 12.25 3.75
C CYS A 299 -11.41 13.63 3.10
N ILE A 300 -10.15 14.06 3.05
CA ILE A 300 -9.80 15.39 2.53
C ILE A 300 -10.00 15.52 1.00
N LEU A 301 -9.99 14.41 0.25
CA LEU A 301 -10.31 14.41 -1.18
C LEU A 301 -11.81 14.63 -1.44
N ASP A 302 -12.69 14.19 -0.53
CA ASP A 302 -14.14 14.31 -0.67
C ASP A 302 -14.73 15.54 0.07
N GLN A 303 -14.04 16.04 1.10
CA GLN A 303 -14.52 17.09 1.99
C GLN A 303 -13.56 18.29 1.98
N PRO A 304 -13.82 19.31 1.13
CA PRO A 304 -12.98 20.52 1.04
C PRO A 304 -12.82 21.24 2.39
N GLU A 305 -13.84 21.24 3.23
CA GLU A 305 -13.81 21.79 4.58
C GLU A 305 -12.86 21.02 5.51
N THR A 306 -12.77 19.70 5.37
CA THR A 306 -11.85 18.87 6.15
C THR A 306 -10.42 19.03 5.65
N PHE A 307 -10.23 19.20 4.33
CA PHE A 307 -8.93 19.58 3.76
C PHE A 307 -8.45 20.93 4.30
N GLN A 308 -9.32 21.95 4.29
CA GLN A 308 -8.99 23.25 4.87
C GLN A 308 -8.69 23.15 6.37
N ALA A 309 -9.45 22.36 7.12
CA ALA A 309 -9.18 22.13 8.54
C ALA A 309 -7.81 21.49 8.79
N MET A 310 -7.36 20.57 7.92
CA MET A 310 -6.01 20.00 7.99
C MET A 310 -4.93 21.08 7.81
N ILE A 311 -5.10 21.96 6.80
CA ILE A 311 -4.19 23.08 6.57
C ILE A 311 -4.16 24.02 7.80
N ASP A 312 -5.33 24.32 8.37
CA ASP A 312 -5.45 25.18 9.54
C ASP A 312 -4.84 24.58 10.81
N VAL A 313 -4.84 23.23 10.94
CA VAL A 313 -4.10 22.53 12.00
C VAL A 313 -2.60 22.80 11.86
N ILE A 314 -2.05 22.69 10.65
CA ILE A 314 -0.62 22.94 10.39
C ILE A 314 -0.29 24.42 10.64
N ASN A 315 -1.12 25.34 10.14
CA ASN A 315 -0.96 26.78 10.36
C ASN A 315 -1.00 27.14 11.85
N GLY A 316 -1.99 26.63 12.60
CA GLY A 316 -2.11 26.88 14.03
C GLY A 316 -0.96 26.30 14.84
N MET A 317 -0.42 25.15 14.43
CA MET A 317 0.73 24.54 15.10
C MET A 317 2.01 25.37 14.92
N TYR A 318 2.26 25.84 13.70
CA TYR A 318 3.55 26.41 13.31
C TYR A 318 3.55 27.92 13.09
N GLY A 319 2.42 28.60 13.23
CA GLY A 319 2.29 30.03 12.96
C GLY A 319 2.45 30.37 11.48
N LEU A 320 2.02 29.46 10.60
CA LEU A 320 2.12 29.60 9.14
C LEU A 320 0.82 30.18 8.56
N ASN A 321 0.89 30.54 7.27
CA ASN A 321 -0.25 30.97 6.46
C ASN A 321 -0.31 30.16 5.15
N MET A 322 -0.15 28.84 5.26
CA MET A 322 -0.24 27.94 4.11
C MET A 322 -1.64 27.96 3.51
N THR A 323 -1.69 27.88 2.19
CA THR A 323 -2.88 27.73 1.35
C THR A 323 -2.87 26.36 0.65
N ALA A 324 -3.96 26.01 -0.04
CA ALA A 324 -4.02 24.80 -0.86
C ALA A 324 -2.94 24.79 -1.97
N ASP A 325 -2.66 25.95 -2.57
CA ASP A 325 -1.63 26.09 -3.61
C ASP A 325 -0.23 25.83 -3.05
N ASP A 326 0.04 26.28 -1.81
CA ASP A 326 1.31 26.00 -1.13
C ASP A 326 1.51 24.50 -0.88
N VAL A 327 0.44 23.77 -0.56
CA VAL A 327 0.48 22.30 -0.41
C VAL A 327 0.83 21.63 -1.75
N MET A 328 0.21 22.07 -2.85
CA MET A 328 0.49 21.53 -4.18
C MET A 328 1.93 21.83 -4.63
N GLU A 329 2.42 23.05 -4.42
CA GLU A 329 3.79 23.41 -4.77
C GLU A 329 4.83 22.68 -3.89
N LEU A 330 4.52 22.42 -2.62
CA LEU A 330 5.35 21.58 -1.76
C LEU A 330 5.53 20.18 -2.37
N GLY A 331 4.44 19.52 -2.76
CA GLY A 331 4.47 18.19 -3.38
C GLY A 331 5.30 18.16 -4.67
N LYS A 332 5.09 19.12 -5.57
CA LYS A 332 5.89 19.26 -6.80
C LYS A 332 7.38 19.44 -6.49
N ASN A 333 7.71 20.29 -5.52
CA ASN A 333 9.09 20.54 -5.14
C ASN A 333 9.78 19.29 -4.56
N ILE A 334 9.06 18.48 -3.79
CA ILE A 334 9.57 17.20 -3.26
C ILE A 334 9.86 16.23 -4.41
N LEU A 335 8.88 16.01 -5.29
CA LEU A 335 9.03 15.09 -6.43
C LEU A 335 10.16 15.53 -7.38
N ARG A 336 10.33 16.83 -7.63
CA ARG A 336 11.48 17.34 -8.41
C ARG A 336 12.83 16.97 -7.76
N GLN A 337 12.93 17.06 -6.43
CA GLN A 337 14.16 16.70 -5.71
C GLN A 337 14.42 15.18 -5.72
N GLU A 338 13.39 14.38 -5.50
CA GLU A 338 13.48 12.91 -5.54
C GLU A 338 13.84 12.41 -6.95
N ARG A 339 13.24 12.99 -8.00
CA ARG A 339 13.61 12.67 -9.39
C ARG A 339 15.03 13.08 -9.71
N GLU A 340 15.49 14.23 -9.23
CA GLU A 340 16.87 14.66 -9.39
C GLU A 340 17.85 13.72 -8.67
N PHE A 341 17.48 13.21 -7.49
CA PHE A 341 18.23 12.17 -6.80
C PHE A 341 18.31 10.89 -7.66
N ASN A 342 17.18 10.41 -8.17
CA ASN A 342 17.12 9.23 -9.02
C ASN A 342 17.93 9.37 -10.31
N ARG A 343 17.86 10.54 -10.95
CA ARG A 343 18.67 10.85 -12.14
C ARG A 343 20.16 10.77 -11.83
N LYS A 344 20.59 11.31 -10.68
CA LYS A 344 21.99 11.20 -10.20
C LYS A 344 22.38 9.76 -9.85
N ALA A 345 21.43 8.95 -9.38
CA ALA A 345 21.63 7.53 -9.11
C ALA A 345 21.64 6.64 -10.38
N GLY A 346 21.34 7.22 -11.56
CA GLY A 346 21.41 6.53 -12.85
C GLY A 346 20.06 6.04 -13.38
N PHE A 347 18.93 6.42 -12.77
CA PHE A 347 17.62 6.16 -13.32
C PHE A 347 17.32 7.11 -14.49
N GLY A 348 16.86 6.54 -15.60
CA GLY A 348 16.36 7.27 -16.77
C GLY A 348 14.93 6.83 -17.13
N PRO A 349 14.36 7.33 -18.25
CA PRO A 349 12.97 7.07 -18.64
C PRO A 349 12.61 5.58 -18.73
N ALA A 350 13.55 4.73 -19.16
CA ALA A 350 13.35 3.28 -19.24
C ALA A 350 13.07 2.60 -17.87
N ALA A 351 13.40 3.26 -16.75
CA ALA A 351 13.07 2.77 -15.42
C ALA A 351 11.64 3.14 -14.98
N ASP A 352 10.99 4.05 -15.70
CA ASP A 352 9.61 4.48 -15.47
C ASP A 352 8.63 3.67 -16.34
N ARG A 353 8.82 2.35 -16.41
CA ARG A 353 8.07 1.42 -17.27
C ARG A 353 7.59 0.19 -16.50
N LEU A 354 6.40 -0.29 -16.83
CA LEU A 354 5.89 -1.56 -16.31
C LEU A 354 6.54 -2.76 -17.02
N PRO A 355 6.61 -3.94 -16.38
CA PRO A 355 6.97 -5.19 -17.04
C PRO A 355 6.13 -5.47 -18.29
N MET A 356 6.78 -5.89 -19.37
CA MET A 356 6.17 -6.06 -20.70
C MET A 356 4.96 -6.99 -20.74
N PHE A 357 4.84 -7.94 -19.81
CA PHE A 357 3.69 -8.84 -19.81
C PHE A 357 2.37 -8.10 -19.54
N PHE A 358 2.38 -6.94 -18.86
CA PHE A 358 1.17 -6.14 -18.62
C PHE A 358 0.58 -5.54 -19.91
N SER A 359 1.40 -5.23 -20.92
CA SER A 359 0.92 -4.79 -22.24
C SER A 359 0.68 -5.98 -23.20
N ARG A 360 1.32 -7.14 -22.95
CA ARG A 360 1.24 -8.33 -23.81
C ARG A 360 0.18 -9.36 -23.41
N GLU A 361 -0.33 -9.32 -22.20
CA GLU A 361 -1.28 -10.31 -21.69
C GLU A 361 -2.58 -9.64 -21.26
N ALA A 362 -3.69 -10.12 -21.83
CA ALA A 362 -5.02 -9.67 -21.42
C ALA A 362 -5.39 -10.26 -20.05
N LEU A 363 -6.01 -9.45 -19.19
CA LEU A 363 -6.43 -9.85 -17.86
C LEU A 363 -7.90 -10.26 -17.83
N ALA A 364 -8.21 -11.51 -17.49
CA ALA A 364 -9.58 -11.88 -17.14
C ALA A 364 -9.99 -11.25 -15.80
N PRO A 365 -11.25 -10.79 -15.64
CA PRO A 365 -12.39 -11.04 -16.52
C PRO A 365 -12.60 -10.04 -17.66
N HIS A 366 -11.91 -8.89 -17.65
CA HIS A 366 -12.20 -7.77 -18.57
C HIS A 366 -11.57 -7.93 -19.96
N GLY A 367 -10.53 -8.76 -20.09
CA GLY A 367 -9.73 -8.89 -21.30
C GLY A 367 -8.86 -7.67 -21.60
N THR A 368 -8.63 -6.78 -20.63
CA THR A 368 -7.87 -5.54 -20.79
C THR A 368 -6.36 -5.76 -20.63
N ARG A 369 -5.59 -4.80 -21.14
CA ARG A 369 -4.14 -4.70 -21.04
C ARG A 369 -3.78 -3.34 -20.49
N PHE A 370 -2.53 -3.17 -20.07
CA PHE A 370 -1.99 -1.85 -19.82
C PHE A 370 -1.61 -1.24 -21.16
N ASP A 371 -2.31 -0.18 -21.55
CA ASP A 371 -2.29 0.44 -22.87
C ASP A 371 -2.00 1.95 -22.83
N ILE A 372 -1.58 2.47 -21.68
CA ILE A 372 -0.99 3.82 -21.57
C ILE A 372 0.42 3.76 -22.17
N THR A 373 0.73 4.65 -23.09
CA THR A 373 1.99 4.59 -23.84
C THR A 373 3.17 5.12 -23.02
N ASP A 374 4.38 4.76 -23.46
CA ASP A 374 5.63 5.26 -22.88
C ASP A 374 5.69 6.79 -22.93
N GLU A 375 5.24 7.40 -24.02
CA GLU A 375 5.16 8.86 -24.18
C GLU A 375 4.18 9.48 -23.18
N GLU A 376 3.03 8.86 -22.95
CA GLU A 376 2.06 9.32 -21.96
C GLU A 376 2.62 9.22 -20.52
N LEU A 377 3.38 8.16 -20.21
CA LEU A 377 4.06 8.02 -18.92
C LEU A 377 5.15 9.08 -18.72
N ASP A 378 5.87 9.45 -19.77
CA ASP A 378 6.94 10.46 -19.69
C ASP A 378 6.39 11.86 -19.37
N GLU A 379 5.11 12.10 -19.62
CA GLU A 379 4.45 13.37 -19.28
C GLU A 379 4.07 13.49 -17.79
N VAL A 380 4.11 12.42 -16.98
CA VAL A 380 3.62 12.47 -15.57
C VAL A 380 4.27 13.59 -14.77
N HIS A 381 5.57 13.85 -14.95
CA HIS A 381 6.33 14.82 -14.15
C HIS A 381 6.73 16.09 -14.90
N ASN A 382 5.93 16.53 -15.88
CA ASN A 382 6.26 17.61 -16.82
C ASN A 382 5.99 19.06 -16.31
N TYR A 383 5.99 19.29 -14.99
CA TYR A 383 5.54 20.55 -14.34
C TYR A 383 6.64 21.41 -13.69
#